data_AF-A0A0D1LXT9-F1
#
_entry.id   AF-A0A0D1LXT9-F1
#
_cell.length_a   1.000
_cell.length_b   1.000
_cell.length_c   1.000
_cell.angle_alpha   90.00
_cell.angle_beta   90.00
_cell.angle_gamma   90.00
#
_symmetry.space_group_name_H-M   'P 1'
#
loop_
_entity.id
_entity.type
_entity.pdbx_description
1 polymer ?
#
loop_
_entity_poly.entity_id
_entity_poly.type
_entity_poly.pdbx_seq_one_letter_code
_entity_poly.pdbx_strand_id
1 'polypeptide(L)'
;MNLTLSELIRYIVQSLNMALDIGNETSYANSFDVEVTENGFLFIPRLPASYLIDDDLYLRIFKIVNAALFPDYTLLKQNAFYFVPINTADIHVKRGNAR
;
A
#
# COMPACT_ATOMS: atom_id res chain seq x y z
N MET A 1 16.79 7.86 -6.02
CA MET A 1 17.03 6.87 -4.96
C MET A 1 17.77 5.71 -5.58
N ASN A 2 18.94 5.34 -5.05
CA ASN A 2 19.63 4.13 -5.51
C ASN A 2 19.31 2.98 -4.54
N LEU A 3 18.08 2.47 -4.63
CA LEU A 3 17.59 1.34 -3.83
C LEU A 3 17.35 0.14 -4.73
N THR A 4 17.63 -1.05 -4.20
CA THR A 4 17.10 -2.29 -4.77
C THR A 4 15.57 -2.35 -4.60
N LEU A 5 14.89 -3.18 -5.40
CA LEU A 5 13.44 -3.37 -5.30
C LEU A 5 13.01 -3.76 -3.86
N SER A 6 13.75 -4.66 -3.22
CA SER A 6 13.48 -5.10 -1.86
C SER A 6 13.63 -3.98 -0.83
N GLU A 7 14.59 -3.09 -1.03
CA GLU A 7 14.78 -1.91 -0.16
C GLU A 7 13.68 -0.88 -0.35
N LEU A 8 13.21 -0.68 -1.59
CA LEU A 8 12.08 0.20 -1.89
C LEU A 8 10.79 -0.30 -1.23
N ILE A 9 10.46 -1.60 -1.40
CA ILE A 9 9.29 -2.21 -0.76
C ILE A 9 9.39 -2.06 0.76
N ARG A 10 10.55 -2.39 1.35
CA ARG A 10 10.76 -2.25 2.79
C ARG A 10 10.59 -0.80 3.25
N TYR A 11 11.08 0.16 2.48
CA TYR A 11 10.93 1.58 2.81
C TYR A 11 9.47 2.02 2.79
N ILE A 12 8.70 1.63 1.76
CA ILE A 12 7.25 1.91 1.68
C ILE A 12 6.51 1.29 2.88
N VAL A 13 6.77 0.01 3.18
CA VAL A 13 6.15 -0.69 4.32
C VAL A 13 6.48 -0.01 5.65
N GLN A 14 7.74 0.43 5.84
CA GLN A 14 8.14 1.18 7.04
C GLN A 14 7.41 2.51 7.14
N SER A 15 7.33 3.29 6.05
CA SER A 15 6.60 4.56 6.04
C SER A 15 5.13 4.37 6.39
N LEU A 16 4.48 3.33 5.85
CA LEU A 16 3.09 3.01 6.18
C LEU A 16 2.94 2.58 7.64
N ASN A 17 3.77 1.66 8.15
CA ASN A 17 3.69 1.24 9.55
C ASN A 17 3.92 2.39 10.55
N MET A 18 4.68 3.41 10.18
CA MET A 18 4.95 4.56 11.04
C MET A 18 3.85 5.64 11.01
N ALA A 19 3.20 5.83 9.86
CA ALA A 19 2.33 7.00 9.64
C ALA A 19 0.86 6.64 9.33
N LEU A 20 0.58 5.41 8.90
CA LEU A 20 -0.78 4.97 8.57
C LEU A 20 -1.51 4.56 9.85
N ASP A 21 -2.25 5.50 10.43
CA ASP A 21 -3.10 5.23 11.59
C ASP A 21 -4.42 4.55 11.15
N ILE A 22 -4.44 3.23 11.24
CA ILE A 22 -5.60 2.37 10.99
C ILE A 22 -5.90 1.50 12.22
N GLY A 23 -5.66 2.05 13.42
CA GLY A 23 -5.75 1.33 14.68
C GLY A 23 -4.48 0.53 14.98
N ASN A 24 -4.62 -0.67 15.55
CA ASN A 24 -3.49 -1.53 15.92
C ASN A 24 -3.00 -2.43 14.74
N GLU A 25 -3.36 -2.08 13.50
CA GLU A 25 -3.12 -2.89 12.31
C GLU A 25 -1.82 -2.45 11.63
N THR A 26 -0.92 -3.41 11.37
CA THR A 26 0.40 -3.16 10.79
C THR A 26 0.79 -4.32 9.89
N SER A 27 1.80 -4.15 9.04
CA SER A 27 2.32 -5.28 8.26
C SER A 27 2.89 -6.39 9.16
N TYR A 28 3.39 -6.04 10.36
CA TYR A 28 3.90 -7.02 11.34
C TYR A 28 2.78 -7.88 11.95
N ALA A 29 1.57 -7.32 12.07
CA ALA A 29 0.37 -8.05 12.47
C ALA A 29 -0.32 -8.76 11.29
N ASN A 30 0.33 -8.81 10.13
CA ASN A 30 -0.17 -9.43 8.89
C ASN A 30 -1.45 -8.75 8.34
N SER A 31 -1.64 -7.47 8.64
CA SER A 31 -2.85 -6.70 8.29
C SER A 31 -2.90 -6.25 6.84
N PHE A 32 -1.72 -6.05 6.22
CA PHE A 32 -1.56 -5.68 4.82
C PHE A 32 -0.16 -6.04 4.33
N ASP A 33 0.00 -6.03 3.02
CA ASP A 33 1.29 -6.15 2.33
C ASP A 33 1.41 -5.09 1.21
N VAL A 34 2.61 -4.95 0.66
CA VAL A 34 2.92 -4.03 -0.44
C VAL A 34 3.68 -4.78 -1.53
N GLU A 35 3.22 -4.62 -2.77
CA GLU A 35 3.91 -5.11 -3.96
C GLU A 35 4.25 -3.93 -4.89
N VAL A 36 5.49 -3.82 -5.34
CA VAL A 36 5.88 -2.81 -6.34
C VAL A 36 5.77 -3.41 -7.74
N THR A 37 5.14 -2.66 -8.64
CA THR A 37 4.90 -3.01 -10.04
C THR A 37 5.62 -2.01 -10.96
N GLU A 38 5.64 -2.27 -12.27
CA GLU A 38 6.23 -1.34 -13.24
C GLU A 38 5.57 0.04 -13.25
N ASN A 39 4.30 0.14 -12.85
CA ASN A 39 3.50 1.36 -12.92
C ASN A 39 3.24 2.01 -11.57
N GLY A 40 3.87 1.54 -10.49
CA GLY A 40 3.62 2.03 -9.13
C GLY A 40 3.64 0.91 -8.11
N PHE A 41 2.72 0.90 -7.15
CA PHE A 41 2.61 -0.16 -6.16
C PHE A 41 1.16 -0.55 -5.86
N LEU A 42 1.01 -1.74 -5.30
CA LEU A 42 -0.23 -2.27 -4.77
C LEU A 42 -0.18 -2.24 -3.25
N PHE A 43 -1.17 -1.61 -2.62
CA PHE A 43 -1.49 -1.88 -1.23
C PHE A 43 -2.44 -3.07 -1.17
N ILE A 44 -2.03 -4.15 -0.50
CA ILE A 44 -2.75 -5.43 -0.44
C ILE A 44 -3.34 -5.58 0.96
N PRO A 45 -4.61 -5.21 1.20
CA PRO A 45 -5.24 -5.44 2.50
C PRO A 45 -5.45 -6.94 2.73
N ARG A 46 -5.13 -7.44 3.92
CA ARG A 46 -5.55 -8.78 4.32
C ARG A 46 -6.97 -8.72 4.86
N LEU A 47 -7.87 -9.50 4.25
CA LEU A 47 -9.28 -9.56 4.63
C LEU A 47 -9.62 -10.86 5.39
N PRO A 48 -10.54 -10.85 6.37
CA PRO A 48 -11.26 -9.68 6.90
C PRO A 48 -10.31 -8.72 7.66
N ALA A 49 -10.63 -7.43 7.64
CA ALA A 49 -9.85 -6.36 8.26
C ALA A 49 -10.70 -5.57 9.27
N SER A 50 -10.07 -5.04 10.31
CA SER A 50 -10.75 -4.15 11.27
C SER A 50 -10.88 -2.70 10.79
N TYR A 51 -10.17 -2.34 9.72
CA TYR A 51 -10.20 -1.01 9.10
C TYR A 51 -11.10 -0.99 7.87
N LEU A 52 -11.73 0.16 7.63
CA LEU A 52 -12.54 0.38 6.44
C LEU A 52 -11.63 0.58 5.22
N ILE A 53 -11.97 -0.10 4.13
CA ILE A 53 -11.30 0.04 2.85
C ILE A 53 -12.13 1.01 2.00
N ASP A 54 -11.71 2.27 1.95
CA ASP A 54 -12.42 3.36 1.28
C ASP A 54 -11.46 4.40 0.67
N ASP A 55 -12.02 5.42 0.04
CA ASP A 55 -11.26 6.52 -0.57
C ASP A 55 -10.35 7.25 0.44
N ASP A 56 -10.76 7.36 1.71
CA ASP A 56 -9.97 8.06 2.74
C ASP A 56 -8.71 7.26 3.11
N LEU A 57 -8.84 5.95 3.35
CA LEU A 57 -7.70 5.07 3.60
C LEU A 57 -6.65 5.22 2.50
N TYR A 58 -7.07 5.14 1.24
CA TYR A 58 -6.12 5.20 0.14
C TYR A 58 -5.58 6.59 -0.15
N LEU A 59 -6.35 7.65 0.15
CA LEU A 59 -5.84 9.01 0.11
C LEU A 59 -4.73 9.20 1.15
N ARG A 60 -4.88 8.63 2.35
CA ARG A 60 -3.85 8.65 3.39
C ARG A 60 -2.61 7.88 2.97
N ILE A 61 -2.77 6.67 2.43
CA ILE A 61 -1.67 5.88 1.85
C ILE A 61 -0.93 6.68 0.78
N PHE A 62 -1.65 7.26 -0.18
CA PHE A 62 -1.05 8.09 -1.23
C PHE A 62 -0.21 9.25 -0.66
N LYS A 63 -0.76 10.01 0.30
CA LYS A 63 -0.04 11.13 0.92
C LYS A 63 1.25 10.69 1.60
N ILE A 64 1.20 9.59 2.36
CA ILE A 64 2.35 9.05 3.09
C ILE A 64 3.44 8.61 2.11
N VAL A 65 3.09 7.75 1.15
CA VAL A 65 4.07 7.16 0.24
C VAL A 65 4.61 8.21 -0.75
N ASN A 66 3.77 9.12 -1.26
CA ASN A 66 4.23 10.18 -2.15
C ASN A 66 5.23 11.10 -1.44
N ALA A 67 4.99 11.45 -0.17
CA ALA A 67 5.92 12.24 0.61
C ALA A 67 7.24 11.50 0.90
N ALA A 68 7.17 10.18 1.12
CA ALA A 68 8.36 9.36 1.36
C ALA A 68 9.23 9.19 0.11
N LEU A 69 8.61 9.04 -1.07
CA LEU A 69 9.33 8.74 -2.31
C LEU A 69 9.74 9.95 -3.13
N PHE A 70 9.10 11.11 -2.94
CA PHE A 70 9.49 12.36 -3.63
C PHE A 70 10.85 12.86 -3.11
N PRO A 71 11.77 13.39 -3.96
CA PRO A 71 11.60 13.72 -5.38
C PRO A 71 11.92 12.60 -6.36
N ASP A 72 12.37 11.45 -5.88
CA ASP A 72 12.86 10.37 -6.74
C ASP A 72 11.73 9.68 -7.51
N TYR A 73 10.55 9.56 -6.89
CA TYR A 73 9.33 9.11 -7.54
C TYR A 73 8.19 10.08 -7.23
N THR A 74 7.32 10.30 -8.21
CA THR A 74 6.06 11.04 -8.04
C THR A 74 4.92 10.08 -8.26
N LEU A 75 4.06 9.91 -7.25
CA LEU A 75 2.87 9.08 -7.39
C LEU A 75 1.72 9.87 -8.02
N LEU A 76 0.90 9.20 -8.81
CA LEU A 76 -0.29 9.80 -9.39
C LEU A 76 -1.50 9.55 -8.50
N LYS A 77 -2.16 10.62 -8.08
CA LYS A 77 -3.40 10.50 -7.31
C LYS A 77 -4.50 9.93 -8.21
N GLN A 78 -5.00 8.74 -7.87
CA GLN A 78 -6.23 8.20 -8.47
C GLN A 78 -7.46 8.92 -7.92
N ASN A 79 -8.42 9.23 -8.79
CA ASN A 79 -9.64 9.99 -8.46
C ASN A 79 -10.63 9.23 -7.56
N ALA A 80 -10.65 7.91 -7.68
CA ALA A 80 -11.51 7.03 -6.91
C ALA A 80 -10.73 5.77 -6.54
N PHE A 81 -11.11 5.17 -5.43
CA PHE A 81 -10.68 3.86 -5.02
C PHE A 81 -11.28 2.79 -5.94
N TYR A 82 -10.43 1.85 -6.36
CA TYR A 82 -10.84 0.61 -7.02
C TYR A 82 -9.89 -0.53 -6.65
N PHE A 83 -10.39 -1.76 -6.72
CA PHE A 83 -9.58 -2.95 -6.53
C PHE A 83 -8.99 -3.43 -7.85
N VAL A 84 -7.76 -3.95 -7.77
CA VAL A 84 -7.10 -4.74 -8.82
C VAL A 84 -7.06 -6.20 -8.36
N PRO A 85 -7.49 -7.15 -9.19
CA PRO A 85 -7.42 -8.57 -8.84
C PRO A 85 -5.96 -9.06 -8.83
N ILE A 86 -5.61 -9.86 -7.83
CA ILE A 86 -4.31 -10.51 -7.72
C ILE A 86 -4.47 -11.99 -8.05
N ASN A 87 -3.57 -12.54 -8.87
CA ASN A 87 -3.62 -13.93 -9.29
C ASN A 87 -3.13 -14.87 -8.17
N THR A 88 -4.02 -15.19 -7.24
CA THR A 88 -3.77 -16.09 -6.12
C THR A 88 -5.02 -16.89 -5.75
N ALA A 89 -4.81 -18.07 -5.17
CA ALA A 89 -5.87 -18.88 -4.58
C ALA A 89 -6.28 -18.40 -3.18
N ASP A 90 -5.43 -17.62 -2.50
CA ASP A 90 -5.71 -17.12 -1.15
C ASP A 90 -6.75 -15.98 -1.22
N ILE A 91 -7.96 -16.26 -0.72
CA ILE A 91 -9.04 -15.27 -0.66
C ILE A 91 -8.67 -14.05 0.17
N HIS A 92 -7.81 -14.19 1.18
CA HIS A 92 -7.46 -13.13 2.11
C HIS A 92 -6.65 -12.01 1.44
N VAL A 93 -5.94 -12.29 0.34
CA VAL A 93 -5.05 -11.35 -0.38
C VAL A 93 -5.32 -11.26 -1.88
N LYS A 94 -6.51 -11.66 -2.32
CA LYS A 94 -6.87 -11.75 -3.75
C LYS A 94 -7.05 -10.40 -4.47
N ARG A 95 -6.80 -9.29 -3.79
CA ARG A 95 -7.06 -7.93 -4.27
C ARG A 95 -6.12 -6.93 -3.63
N GLY A 96 -5.74 -5.91 -4.41
CA GLY A 96 -5.00 -4.75 -3.93
C GLY A 96 -5.57 -3.46 -4.51
N ASN A 97 -5.06 -2.31 -4.07
CA ASN A 97 -5.31 -1.03 -4.72
C ASN A 97 -4.03 -0.52 -5.37
N ALA A 98 -4.13 -0.14 -6.64
CA ALA A 98 -3.01 0.43 -7.40
C ALA A 98 -2.83 1.92 -7.09
N ARG A 99 -1.58 2.31 -6.90
CA ARG A 99 -1.12 3.68 -6.65
C ARG A 99 0.16 3.99 -7.41
#